data_AF-A0A351KRK7-F1
#
_entry.id   AF-A0A351KRK7-F1
#
_cell.length_a   1.000
_cell.length_b   1.000
_cell.length_c   1.000
_cell.angle_alpha   90.00
_cell.angle_beta   90.00
_cell.angle_gamma   90.00
#
_symmetry.space_group_name_H-M   'P 1'
#
loop_
_entity.id
_entity.type
_entity.pdbx_description
1 polymer ?
#
loop_
_entity_poly.entity_id
_entity_poly.type
_entity_poly.pdbx_seq_one_letter_code
_entity_poly.pdbx_strand_id
1 'polypeptide(L)'
;TASTATEIFKLNSRLFHETISRFPSIQQGAERKARKMLLKEQQRSNEESTNAVIGFVEDTGVVEGSNVLVIDEALCVRCDNCEKACAETHDGVSRLRRKAGETFATIHVPTACRHCYEPGCMKDCPANCISRQPGGQVLIDTNTCIGCGNCSANCPFGVIQMIAPEPQPPLDLWSWLFWGKGRAPGDETEHLHGPGTVVKKAMKCDLCHGQSSGPACVQACPTGAAIRSTPDTLVAIFEESKLK
;
A
#
# COMPACT_ATOMS: atom_id res chain seq x y z
N THR A 1 -31.94 -30.36 28.08
CA THR A 1 -30.48 -30.23 28.30
C THR A 1 -30.19 -30.65 29.73
N ALA A 2 -29.57 -31.82 29.94
CA ALA A 2 -29.26 -32.30 31.28
C ALA A 2 -28.02 -31.58 31.81
N SER A 3 -28.16 -30.83 32.91
CA SER A 3 -27.06 -30.20 33.63
C SER A 3 -26.60 -31.13 34.76
N THR A 4 -25.45 -31.79 34.59
CA THR A 4 -24.80 -32.56 35.65
C THR A 4 -24.04 -31.63 36.61
N ALA A 5 -24.30 -31.76 37.91
CA ALA A 5 -23.51 -31.10 38.93
C ALA A 5 -22.05 -31.56 38.81
N THR A 6 -21.14 -30.62 38.63
CA THR A 6 -19.71 -30.90 38.44
C THR A 6 -18.93 -30.15 39.50
N GLU A 7 -18.12 -30.85 40.29
CA GLU A 7 -17.18 -30.25 41.24
C GLU A 7 -15.80 -30.11 40.59
N ILE A 8 -15.17 -28.95 40.75
CA ILE A 8 -13.85 -28.66 40.19
C ILE A 8 -12.81 -28.74 41.30
N PHE A 9 -11.89 -29.70 41.17
CA PHE A 9 -10.73 -29.81 42.05
C PHE A 9 -9.51 -29.14 41.40
N LYS A 10 -9.01 -28.07 42.04
CA LYS A 10 -7.81 -27.38 41.60
C LYS A 10 -6.58 -27.99 42.29
N LEU A 11 -5.76 -28.70 41.54
CA LEU A 11 -4.46 -29.21 42.01
C LEU A 11 -3.37 -28.16 41.76
N ASN A 12 -2.44 -28.01 42.69
CA ASN A 12 -1.25 -27.21 42.45
C ASN A 12 -0.26 -27.99 41.55
N SER A 13 0.59 -27.27 40.80
CA SER A 13 1.53 -27.88 39.85
C SER A 13 2.50 -28.85 40.52
N ARG A 14 3.07 -28.49 41.68
CA ARG A 14 4.02 -29.35 42.42
C ARG A 14 3.40 -30.69 42.82
N LEU A 15 2.22 -30.65 43.44
CA LEU A 15 1.47 -31.81 43.91
C LEU A 15 1.01 -32.67 42.73
N PHE A 16 0.62 -32.05 41.62
CA PHE A 16 0.30 -32.76 40.38
C PHE A 16 1.51 -33.54 39.84
N HIS A 17 2.68 -32.90 39.75
CA HIS A 17 3.91 -33.56 39.29
C HIS A 17 4.39 -34.66 40.25
N GLU A 18 4.34 -34.43 41.57
CA GLU A 18 4.66 -35.45 42.59
C GLU A 18 3.70 -36.65 42.54
N THR A 19 2.42 -36.40 42.25
CA THR A 19 1.42 -37.47 42.17
C THR A 19 1.60 -38.27 40.89
N ILE A 20 1.76 -37.59 39.75
CA ILE A 20 1.82 -38.26 38.44
C ILE A 20 3.12 -39.06 38.24
N SER A 21 4.22 -38.63 38.86
CA SER A 21 5.51 -39.34 38.79
C SER A 21 5.48 -40.72 39.47
N ARG A 22 4.52 -40.96 40.38
CA ARG A 22 4.29 -42.26 40.99
C ARG A 22 3.54 -43.24 40.08
N PHE A 23 2.99 -42.77 38.96
CA PHE A 23 2.20 -43.58 38.02
C PHE A 23 2.70 -43.41 36.57
N PRO A 24 3.78 -44.11 36.18
CA PRO A 24 4.45 -43.90 34.89
C PRO A 24 3.55 -44.06 33.66
N SER A 25 2.59 -45.00 33.69
CA SER A 25 1.64 -45.22 32.59
C SER A 25 0.68 -44.03 32.39
N ILE A 26 0.24 -43.42 33.49
CA ILE A 26 -0.62 -42.23 33.49
C ILE A 26 0.19 -41.01 33.06
N GLN A 27 1.41 -40.86 33.57
CA GLN A 27 2.33 -39.78 33.18
C GLN A 27 2.58 -39.80 31.66
N GLN A 28 2.98 -40.94 31.09
CA GLN A 28 3.18 -41.06 29.64
C GLN A 28 1.90 -40.78 28.84
N GLY A 29 0.74 -41.17 29.36
CA GLY A 29 -0.57 -40.85 28.77
C GLY A 29 -0.84 -39.35 28.74
N ALA A 30 -0.59 -38.67 29.87
CA ALA A 30 -0.76 -37.23 30.01
C ALA A 30 0.23 -36.45 29.12
N GLU A 31 1.49 -36.86 29.09
CA GLU A 31 2.54 -36.26 28.24
C GLU A 31 2.20 -36.41 26.75
N ARG A 32 1.75 -37.59 26.30
CA ARG A 32 1.28 -37.79 24.91
C ARG A 32 0.11 -36.88 24.56
N LYS A 33 -0.87 -36.76 25.47
CA LYS A 33 -2.04 -35.92 25.27
C LYS A 33 -1.66 -34.43 25.23
N ALA A 34 -0.79 -33.99 26.13
CA ALA A 34 -0.25 -32.64 26.15
C ALA A 34 0.54 -32.33 24.86
N ARG A 35 1.42 -33.23 24.41
CA ARG A 35 2.15 -33.08 23.14
C ARG A 35 1.19 -32.98 21.94
N LYS A 36 0.14 -33.80 21.90
CA LYS A 36 -0.88 -33.74 20.84
C LYS A 36 -1.64 -32.41 20.85
N MET A 37 -1.96 -31.89 22.04
CA MET A 37 -2.60 -30.58 22.19
C MET A 37 -1.69 -29.44 21.73
N LEU A 38 -0.41 -29.46 22.09
CA LEU A 38 0.58 -28.47 21.65
C LEU A 38 0.74 -28.46 20.12
N LEU A 39 0.88 -29.64 19.50
CA LEU A 39 0.97 -29.74 18.04
C LEU A 39 -0.29 -29.22 17.34
N LYS A 40 -1.47 -29.51 17.88
CA LYS A 40 -2.74 -29.02 17.34
C LYS A 40 -2.88 -27.50 17.46
N GLU A 41 -2.43 -26.93 18.57
CA GLU A 41 -2.43 -25.48 18.77
C GLU A 41 -1.46 -24.77 17.82
N GLN A 42 -0.26 -25.34 17.63
CA GLN A 42 0.72 -24.82 16.67
C GLN A 42 0.22 -24.89 15.22
N GLN A 43 -0.49 -25.96 14.85
CA GLN A 43 -1.12 -26.07 13.53
C GLN A 43 -2.19 -24.98 13.34
N ARG A 44 -3.06 -24.80 14.35
CA ARG A 44 -4.11 -23.78 14.32
C ARG A 44 -3.54 -22.36 14.20
N SER A 45 -2.48 -22.03 14.95
CA SER A 45 -1.83 -20.72 14.85
C SER A 45 -1.20 -20.48 13.47
N ASN A 46 -0.65 -21.52 12.84
CA ASN A 46 -0.08 -21.42 11.50
C ASN A 46 -1.18 -21.23 10.43
N GLU A 47 -2.31 -21.93 10.54
CA GLU A 47 -3.47 -21.75 9.66
C GLU A 47 -4.06 -20.34 9.79
N GLU A 48 -4.26 -19.85 11.01
CA GLU A 48 -4.72 -18.47 11.28
C GLU A 48 -3.76 -17.43 10.66
N SER A 49 -2.45 -17.61 10.84
CA SER A 49 -1.43 -16.72 10.25
C SER A 49 -1.41 -16.76 8.72
N THR A 50 -1.68 -17.92 8.13
CA THR A 50 -1.71 -18.08 6.66
C THR A 50 -2.95 -17.43 6.06
N ASN A 51 -4.11 -17.63 6.67
CA ASN A 51 -5.35 -16.98 6.25
C ASN A 51 -5.27 -15.46 6.37
N ALA A 52 -4.61 -14.94 7.41
CA ALA A 52 -4.41 -13.50 7.58
C ALA A 52 -3.55 -12.89 6.46
N VAL A 53 -2.50 -13.59 6.00
CA VAL A 53 -1.69 -13.14 4.86
C VAL A 53 -2.50 -13.15 3.57
N ILE A 54 -3.28 -14.21 3.33
CA ILE A 54 -4.13 -14.31 2.13
C ILE A 54 -5.13 -13.16 2.11
N GLY A 55 -5.84 -12.92 3.22
CA GLY A 55 -6.78 -11.80 3.33
C GLY A 55 -6.11 -10.45 3.10
N PHE A 56 -4.91 -10.23 3.65
CA PHE A 56 -4.15 -9.01 3.38
C PHE A 56 -3.83 -8.83 1.89
N VAL A 57 -3.36 -9.88 1.22
CA VAL A 57 -2.97 -9.83 -0.20
C VAL A 57 -4.18 -9.57 -1.11
N GLU A 58 -5.33 -10.14 -0.78
CA GLU A 58 -6.61 -9.91 -1.47
C GLU A 58 -7.12 -8.47 -1.24
N ASP A 59 -7.20 -8.03 0.02
CA ASP A 59 -7.72 -6.70 0.38
C ASP A 59 -6.81 -5.57 -0.16
N THR A 60 -5.50 -5.78 -0.09
CA THR A 60 -4.52 -4.85 -0.66
C THR A 60 -4.32 -5.02 -2.15
N GLY A 61 -5.18 -5.79 -2.82
CA GLY A 61 -5.21 -6.03 -4.25
C GLY A 61 -3.84 -6.07 -4.91
N VAL A 62 -2.94 -6.84 -4.28
CA VAL A 62 -1.55 -6.99 -4.68
C VAL A 62 -1.49 -7.90 -5.91
N VAL A 63 -2.36 -8.90 -5.98
CA VAL A 63 -2.39 -9.93 -7.02
C VAL A 63 -2.84 -9.35 -8.37
N GLU A 64 -3.73 -8.37 -8.35
CA GLU A 64 -4.25 -7.70 -9.55
C GLU A 64 -3.24 -6.69 -10.12
N GLY A 65 -2.29 -6.23 -9.30
CA GLY A 65 -1.28 -5.25 -9.66
C GLY A 65 -0.10 -5.87 -10.39
N SER A 66 0.32 -5.30 -11.53
CA SER A 66 1.59 -5.70 -12.13
C SER A 66 2.80 -5.01 -11.48
N ASN A 67 2.57 -3.92 -10.75
CA ASN A 67 3.64 -3.19 -10.08
C ASN A 67 3.11 -2.43 -8.86
N VAL A 68 3.31 -3.01 -7.68
CA VAL A 68 2.81 -2.50 -6.41
C VAL A 68 3.94 -1.83 -5.66
N LEU A 69 3.69 -0.63 -5.10
CA LEU A 69 4.61 0.00 -4.17
C LEU A 69 4.42 -0.64 -2.80
N VAL A 70 5.51 -1.10 -2.22
CA VAL A 70 5.54 -1.70 -0.89
C VAL A 70 6.65 -1.07 -0.07
N ILE A 71 6.40 -0.90 1.22
CA ILE A 71 7.32 -0.30 2.18
C ILE A 71 7.54 -1.29 3.31
N ASP A 72 8.79 -1.70 3.52
CA ASP A 72 9.16 -2.44 4.73
C ASP A 72 9.31 -1.47 5.91
N GLU A 73 8.33 -1.47 6.80
CA GLU A 73 8.30 -0.69 8.03
C GLU A 73 9.42 -1.07 9.01
N ALA A 74 10.07 -2.23 8.86
CA ALA A 74 11.28 -2.55 9.63
C ALA A 74 12.48 -1.68 9.23
N LEU A 75 12.50 -1.20 7.98
CA LEU A 75 13.56 -0.34 7.43
C LEU A 75 13.11 1.13 7.30
N CYS A 76 11.81 1.39 7.30
CA CYS A 76 11.25 2.72 7.06
C CYS A 76 11.46 3.65 8.26
N VAL A 77 12.29 4.68 8.08
CA VAL A 77 12.49 5.75 9.07
C VAL A 77 11.45 6.89 8.98
N ARG A 78 10.41 6.71 8.16
CA ARG A 78 9.28 7.66 7.99
C ARG A 78 9.70 9.11 7.68
N CYS A 79 10.73 9.27 6.85
CA CYS A 79 11.25 10.58 6.43
C CYS A 79 10.38 11.33 5.40
N ASP A 80 9.35 10.66 4.85
CA ASP A 80 8.45 11.17 3.80
C ASP A 80 9.16 11.55 2.48
N ASN A 81 10.43 11.16 2.28
CA ASN A 81 11.19 11.43 1.05
C ASN A 81 10.56 10.81 -0.20
N CYS A 82 9.88 9.66 -0.07
CA CYS A 82 9.20 9.03 -1.18
C CYS A 82 8.02 9.86 -1.71
N GLU A 83 7.28 10.56 -0.84
CA GLU A 83 6.21 11.48 -1.25
C GLU A 83 6.78 12.78 -1.81
N LYS A 84 7.78 13.36 -1.14
CA LYS A 84 8.43 14.61 -1.58
C LYS A 84 9.05 14.47 -2.97
N ALA A 85 9.86 13.44 -3.18
CA ALA A 85 10.47 13.18 -4.48
C ALA A 85 9.42 12.90 -5.57
N CYS A 86 8.30 12.26 -5.21
CA CYS A 86 7.20 12.05 -6.15
C CYS A 86 6.57 13.38 -6.57
N ALA A 87 6.29 14.27 -5.61
CA ALA A 87 5.75 15.60 -5.88
C ALA A 87 6.73 16.45 -6.72
N GLU A 88 8.01 16.48 -6.36
CA GLU A 88 9.04 17.23 -7.10
C GLU A 88 9.19 16.75 -8.55
N THR A 89 9.04 15.43 -8.78
CA THR A 89 9.07 14.84 -10.13
C THR A 89 7.80 15.13 -10.93
N HIS A 90 6.70 15.50 -10.27
CA HIS A 90 5.38 15.61 -10.87
C HIS A 90 4.69 16.92 -10.48
N ASP A 91 5.37 18.04 -10.74
CA ASP A 91 4.80 19.39 -10.69
C ASP A 91 4.13 19.71 -9.33
N GLY A 92 4.80 19.37 -8.23
CA GLY A 92 4.33 19.63 -6.87
C GLY A 92 3.25 18.67 -6.37
N VAL A 93 2.77 17.74 -7.21
CA VAL A 93 1.68 16.82 -6.87
C VAL A 93 2.20 15.41 -6.60
N SER A 94 2.20 14.99 -5.34
CA SER A 94 2.50 13.59 -5.01
C SER A 94 1.42 12.65 -5.53
N ARG A 95 1.85 11.61 -6.25
CA ARG A 95 1.00 10.56 -6.82
C ARG A 95 0.95 9.30 -5.95
N LEU A 96 1.46 9.40 -4.71
CA LEU A 96 1.38 8.37 -3.67
C LEU A 96 1.16 9.01 -2.30
N ARG A 97 0.61 8.26 -1.34
CA ARG A 97 0.52 8.65 0.07
C ARG A 97 1.11 7.54 0.93
N ARG A 98 2.25 7.80 1.58
CA ARG A 98 3.02 6.84 2.39
C ARG A 98 2.31 6.45 3.67
N LYS A 99 1.55 7.37 4.28
CA LYS A 99 0.84 7.10 5.54
C LYS A 99 -0.49 6.37 5.36
N ALA A 100 -1.04 6.35 4.14
CA ALA A 100 -2.35 5.79 3.85
C ALA A 100 -2.19 4.42 3.19
N GLY A 101 -3.07 3.48 3.49
CA GLY A 101 -2.98 2.10 3.03
C GLY A 101 -2.91 1.13 4.20
N GLU A 102 -2.86 -0.16 3.89
CA GLU A 102 -2.89 -1.22 4.89
C GLU A 102 -1.47 -1.69 5.23
N THR A 103 -1.30 -2.16 6.46
CA THR A 103 -0.05 -2.76 6.93
C THR A 103 -0.32 -4.12 7.52
N PHE A 104 0.48 -5.10 7.13
CA PHE A 104 0.50 -6.42 7.74
C PHE A 104 1.92 -6.81 8.12
N ALA A 105 2.11 -7.20 9.38
CA ALA A 105 3.43 -7.36 9.99
C ALA A 105 4.29 -6.10 9.76
N THR A 106 5.40 -6.21 9.03
CA THR A 106 6.25 -5.06 8.67
C THR A 106 5.98 -4.54 7.26
N ILE A 107 5.08 -5.16 6.51
CA ILE A 107 4.85 -4.81 5.11
C ILE A 107 3.68 -3.83 5.01
N HIS A 108 3.98 -2.61 4.56
CA HIS A 108 3.00 -1.57 4.31
C HIS A 108 2.77 -1.40 2.80
N VAL A 109 1.50 -1.45 2.37
CA VAL A 109 1.09 -1.19 0.98
C VAL A 109 0.47 0.21 0.91
N PRO A 110 1.26 1.25 0.60
CA PRO A 110 0.76 2.61 0.56
C PRO A 110 -0.25 2.84 -0.57
N THR A 111 -1.01 3.93 -0.45
CA THR A 111 -1.94 4.38 -1.49
C THR A 111 -1.15 4.89 -2.69
N ALA A 112 -0.96 4.05 -3.70
CA ALA A 112 -0.30 4.38 -4.97
C ALA A 112 -0.86 3.49 -6.10
N CYS A 113 -0.77 3.95 -7.35
CA CYS A 113 -1.21 3.11 -8.48
C CYS A 113 -0.43 1.79 -8.54
N ARG A 114 -1.19 0.69 -8.72
CA ARG A 114 -0.71 -0.69 -8.80
C ARG A 114 -0.48 -1.21 -10.23
N HIS A 115 -0.80 -0.38 -11.24
CA HIS A 115 -0.66 -0.70 -12.66
C HIS A 115 -1.25 -2.08 -13.00
N CYS A 116 -2.55 -2.25 -12.77
CA CYS A 116 -3.19 -3.55 -12.82
C CYS A 116 -3.01 -4.28 -14.16
N TYR A 117 -3.06 -5.61 -14.13
CA TYR A 117 -3.09 -6.42 -15.36
C TYR A 117 -4.35 -6.12 -16.17
N GLU A 118 -5.49 -6.00 -15.49
CA GLU A 118 -6.79 -5.61 -16.05
C GLU A 118 -7.24 -4.27 -15.43
N PRO A 119 -6.88 -3.13 -16.04
CA PRO A 119 -7.11 -1.83 -15.43
C PRO A 119 -8.60 -1.44 -15.51
N GLY A 120 -9.31 -1.56 -14.40
CA GLY A 120 -10.69 -1.07 -14.29
C GLY A 120 -10.83 0.41 -14.66
N CYS A 121 -9.80 1.22 -14.40
CA CYS A 121 -9.79 2.64 -14.75
C CYS A 121 -9.75 2.93 -16.26
N MET A 122 -9.33 1.98 -17.10
CA MET A 122 -9.42 2.11 -18.57
C MET A 122 -10.84 1.91 -19.07
N LYS A 123 -11.68 1.21 -18.30
CA LYS A 123 -13.08 0.99 -18.62
C LYS A 123 -13.80 2.32 -18.61
N ASP A 124 -14.58 2.58 -19.66
CA ASP A 124 -15.47 3.74 -19.78
C ASP A 124 -14.76 5.10 -19.75
N CYS A 125 -13.52 5.19 -20.27
CA CYS A 125 -12.89 6.47 -20.55
C CYS A 125 -13.39 7.04 -21.89
N PRO A 126 -14.29 8.05 -21.92
CA PRO A 126 -14.85 8.57 -23.17
C PRO A 126 -13.81 9.24 -24.07
N ALA A 127 -12.71 9.74 -23.48
CA ALA A 127 -11.62 10.38 -24.20
C ALA A 127 -10.57 9.39 -24.73
N ASN A 128 -10.67 8.10 -24.37
CA ASN A 128 -9.65 7.08 -24.67
C ASN A 128 -8.22 7.52 -24.30
N CYS A 129 -8.07 8.30 -23.21
CA CYS A 129 -6.80 8.88 -22.80
C CYS A 129 -5.96 7.97 -21.88
N ILE A 130 -6.36 6.71 -21.72
CA ILE A 130 -5.69 5.76 -20.82
C ILE A 130 -5.20 4.57 -21.63
N SER A 131 -3.92 4.25 -21.53
CA SER A 131 -3.28 3.18 -22.29
C SER A 131 -2.46 2.26 -21.40
N ARG A 132 -2.40 0.97 -21.74
CA ARG A 132 -1.51 0.00 -21.10
C ARG A 132 -0.34 -0.27 -22.02
N GLN A 133 0.87 0.01 -21.52
CA GLN A 133 2.12 -0.20 -22.23
C GLN A 133 2.54 -1.69 -22.19
N PRO A 134 3.40 -2.15 -23.11
CA PRO A 134 3.92 -3.52 -23.10
C PRO A 134 4.61 -3.90 -21.79
N GLY A 135 5.28 -2.94 -21.13
CA GLY A 135 5.92 -3.12 -19.82
C GLY A 135 4.96 -3.11 -18.61
N GLY A 136 3.65 -3.24 -18.82
CA GLY A 136 2.64 -3.29 -17.74
C GLY A 136 2.19 -1.93 -17.19
N GLN A 137 2.87 -0.84 -17.58
CA GLN A 137 2.51 0.51 -17.15
C GLN A 137 1.15 0.92 -17.72
N VAL A 138 0.19 1.20 -16.85
CA VAL A 138 -1.03 1.95 -17.21
C VAL A 138 -0.74 3.45 -17.13
N LEU A 139 -0.95 4.21 -18.21
CA LEU A 139 -0.66 5.64 -18.30
C LEU A 139 -1.93 6.43 -18.64
N ILE A 140 -2.05 7.64 -18.08
CA ILE A 140 -3.10 8.60 -18.44
C ILE A 140 -2.43 9.74 -19.19
N ASP A 141 -2.84 10.00 -20.43
CA ASP A 141 -2.50 11.21 -21.16
C ASP A 141 -3.36 12.37 -20.64
N THR A 142 -2.72 13.28 -19.91
CA THR A 142 -3.37 14.43 -19.28
C THR A 142 -3.79 15.49 -20.29
N ASN A 143 -3.20 15.51 -21.49
CA ASN A 143 -3.53 16.47 -22.55
C ASN A 143 -4.90 16.16 -23.17
N THR A 144 -5.19 14.88 -23.38
CA THR A 144 -6.48 14.42 -23.95
C THR A 144 -7.54 14.14 -22.88
N CYS A 145 -7.15 14.01 -21.61
CA CYS A 145 -8.09 13.83 -20.50
C CYS A 145 -9.11 14.98 -20.42
N ILE A 146 -10.41 14.67 -20.50
CA ILE A 146 -11.48 15.69 -20.40
C ILE A 146 -12.01 15.92 -18.97
N GLY A 147 -11.46 15.22 -17.98
CA GLY A 147 -11.85 15.42 -16.58
C GLY A 147 -13.16 14.77 -16.13
N CYS A 148 -13.69 13.80 -16.88
CA CYS A 148 -14.98 13.14 -16.56
C CYS A 148 -15.00 12.37 -15.23
N GLY A 149 -13.85 11.93 -14.71
CA GLY A 149 -13.75 11.23 -13.43
C GLY A 149 -14.10 9.73 -13.44
N ASN A 150 -14.57 9.16 -14.55
CA ASN A 150 -14.91 7.72 -14.63
C ASN A 150 -13.77 6.81 -14.19
N CYS A 151 -12.54 7.12 -14.60
CA CYS A 151 -11.36 6.36 -14.19
C CYS A 151 -11.16 6.36 -12.67
N SER A 152 -11.44 7.49 -11.99
CA SER A 152 -11.37 7.61 -10.54
C SER A 152 -12.43 6.77 -9.85
N ALA A 153 -13.67 6.78 -10.37
CA ALA A 153 -14.76 5.97 -9.84
C ALA A 153 -14.53 4.46 -10.05
N ASN A 154 -13.95 4.09 -11.20
CA ASN A 154 -13.69 2.70 -11.56
C ASN A 154 -12.41 2.13 -10.93
N CYS A 155 -11.63 2.93 -10.20
CA CYS A 155 -10.44 2.46 -9.52
C CYS A 155 -10.83 1.87 -8.15
N PRO A 156 -10.74 0.54 -7.94
CA PRO A 156 -11.12 -0.08 -6.67
C PRO A 156 -10.25 0.37 -5.49
N PHE A 157 -9.08 0.93 -5.78
CA PHE A 157 -8.08 1.31 -4.77
C PHE A 157 -8.09 2.81 -4.47
N GLY A 158 -8.93 3.61 -5.15
CA GLY A 158 -9.06 5.05 -4.89
C GLY A 158 -7.78 5.87 -5.11
N VAL A 159 -6.86 5.39 -5.95
CA VAL A 159 -5.51 5.99 -6.12
C VAL A 159 -5.42 7.04 -7.24
N ILE A 160 -6.53 7.31 -7.93
CA ILE A 160 -6.61 8.30 -9.01
C ILE A 160 -7.19 9.59 -8.43
N GLN A 161 -6.45 10.68 -8.59
CA GLN A 161 -6.81 11.99 -8.07
C GLN A 161 -7.30 12.89 -9.21
N MET A 162 -8.38 13.64 -8.97
CA MET A 162 -8.88 14.65 -9.89
C MET A 162 -8.36 16.02 -9.46
N ILE A 163 -7.35 16.52 -10.15
CA ILE A 163 -6.59 17.71 -9.74
C ILE A 163 -6.72 18.78 -10.80
N ALA A 164 -6.91 20.03 -10.40
CA ALA A 164 -6.85 21.16 -11.33
C ALA A 164 -5.40 21.26 -11.83
N PRO A 165 -5.14 21.29 -13.15
CA PRO A 165 -3.78 21.52 -13.63
C PRO A 165 -3.26 22.80 -13.00
N GLU A 166 -2.05 22.77 -12.42
CA GLU A 166 -1.46 23.98 -11.86
C GLU A 166 -1.38 25.06 -12.94
N PRO A 167 -1.70 26.32 -12.61
CA PRO A 167 -1.29 27.42 -13.46
C PRO A 167 0.23 27.38 -13.54
N GLN A 168 0.76 27.38 -14.76
CA GLN A 168 2.20 27.41 -15.07
C GLN A 168 2.93 28.35 -14.09
N PRO A 169 4.10 27.97 -13.55
CA PRO A 169 4.84 28.85 -12.65
C PRO A 169 5.06 30.19 -13.36
N PRO A 170 5.02 31.31 -12.63
CA PRO A 170 5.19 32.59 -13.27
C PRO A 170 6.50 32.70 -14.02
N LEU A 171 6.44 33.53 -15.07
CA LEU A 171 7.60 34.07 -15.75
C LEU A 171 8.67 34.52 -14.72
N ASP A 172 9.93 34.34 -15.11
CA ASP A 172 11.15 34.70 -14.39
C ASP A 172 11.00 35.94 -13.49
N LEU A 173 11.61 35.92 -12.29
CA LEU A 173 11.48 36.97 -11.26
C LEU A 173 11.69 38.37 -11.82
N TRP A 174 12.60 38.50 -12.79
CA TRP A 174 12.91 39.73 -13.50
C TRP A 174 11.76 40.22 -14.39
N SER A 175 11.02 39.33 -15.03
CA SER A 175 9.84 39.65 -15.85
C SER A 175 8.72 40.24 -15.00
N TRP A 176 8.50 39.69 -13.80
CA TRP A 176 7.58 40.28 -12.84
C TRP A 176 8.10 41.62 -12.31
N LEU A 177 9.35 41.66 -11.83
CA LEU A 177 9.92 42.83 -11.15
C LEU A 177 9.99 44.07 -12.04
N PHE A 178 10.38 43.91 -13.31
CA PHE A 178 10.62 45.04 -14.21
C PHE A 178 9.49 45.32 -15.19
N TRP A 179 8.68 44.32 -15.56
CA TRP A 179 7.61 44.49 -16.54
C TRP A 179 6.22 44.24 -15.99
N GLY A 180 6.09 43.90 -14.70
CA GLY A 180 4.79 43.54 -14.10
C GLY A 180 4.14 42.34 -14.78
N LYS A 181 4.92 41.51 -15.49
CA LYS A 181 4.43 40.36 -16.26
C LYS A 181 4.68 39.08 -15.47
N GLY A 182 3.61 38.35 -15.16
CA GLY A 182 3.68 37.13 -14.37
C GLY A 182 3.14 37.33 -12.95
N ARG A 183 3.40 36.36 -12.08
CA ARG A 183 2.94 36.31 -10.68
C ARG A 183 4.06 36.77 -9.75
N ALA A 184 3.68 37.48 -8.68
CA ALA A 184 4.60 37.97 -7.67
C ALA A 184 5.15 36.80 -6.80
N PRO A 185 6.41 36.89 -6.35
CA PRO A 185 6.91 36.01 -5.29
C PRO A 185 6.04 36.15 -4.03
N GLY A 186 5.51 35.04 -3.53
CA GLY A 186 4.64 35.03 -2.34
C GLY A 186 3.14 35.20 -2.63
N ASP A 187 2.70 35.10 -3.88
CA ASP A 187 1.27 35.07 -4.21
C ASP A 187 0.67 33.71 -3.83
N GLU A 188 0.20 33.61 -2.59
CA GLU A 188 -0.53 32.47 -2.05
C GLU A 188 -1.91 32.42 -2.73
N THR A 189 -2.18 31.31 -3.40
CA THR A 189 -3.38 31.09 -4.21
C THR A 189 -4.69 31.42 -3.49
N GLU A 190 -5.38 32.50 -3.87
CA GLU A 190 -6.83 32.58 -3.62
C GLU A 190 -7.68 33.28 -4.70
N HIS A 191 -7.10 33.90 -5.75
CA HIS A 191 -7.89 34.74 -6.68
C HIS A 191 -7.76 34.44 -8.18
N LEU A 192 -7.63 33.16 -8.59
CA LEU A 192 -7.96 32.76 -9.97
C LEU A 192 -9.47 32.49 -10.09
N HIS A 193 -10.28 33.54 -9.95
CA HIS A 193 -11.70 33.54 -10.32
C HIS A 193 -11.91 34.37 -11.59
N GLY A 194 -11.48 33.81 -12.72
CA GLY A 194 -12.08 34.12 -14.02
C GLY A 194 -13.29 33.20 -14.26
N PRO A 195 -14.30 33.59 -15.06
CA PRO A 195 -15.52 32.81 -15.31
C PRO A 195 -15.29 31.62 -16.26
N GLY A 196 -14.17 30.90 -16.10
CA GLY A 196 -13.86 29.65 -16.79
C GLY A 196 -13.71 28.54 -15.76
N THR A 197 -14.55 27.51 -15.84
CA THR A 197 -14.43 26.31 -15.00
C THR A 197 -13.12 25.60 -15.32
N VAL A 198 -12.16 25.64 -14.40
CA VAL A 198 -10.90 24.88 -14.53
C VAL A 198 -11.24 23.39 -14.54
N VAL A 199 -11.04 22.74 -15.68
CA VAL A 199 -11.32 21.31 -15.84
C VAL A 199 -10.24 20.51 -15.12
N LYS A 200 -10.62 19.85 -14.02
CA LYS A 200 -9.75 18.92 -13.29
C LYS A 200 -9.33 17.77 -14.20
N LYS A 201 -8.05 17.40 -14.17
CA LYS A 201 -7.50 16.26 -14.91
C LYS A 201 -7.26 15.09 -13.96
N ALA A 202 -7.37 13.87 -14.47
CA ALA A 202 -7.06 12.67 -13.72
C ALA A 202 -5.53 12.49 -13.63
N MET A 203 -5.02 12.29 -12.42
CA MET A 203 -3.62 12.03 -12.14
C MET A 203 -3.48 10.80 -11.26
N LYS A 204 -2.45 10.00 -11.53
CA LYS A 204 -2.10 8.80 -10.74
C LYS A 204 -0.63 8.50 -10.97
N CYS A 205 -0.04 7.64 -10.15
CA CYS A 205 1.34 7.20 -10.39
C CYS A 205 1.46 6.58 -11.80
N ASP A 206 2.52 6.96 -12.49
CA ASP A 206 2.89 6.56 -13.85
C ASP A 206 4.20 5.75 -13.85
N LEU A 207 4.66 5.30 -12.69
CA LEU A 207 5.98 4.69 -12.47
C LEU A 207 7.15 5.58 -12.89
N CYS A 208 6.97 6.90 -12.84
CA CYS A 208 7.94 7.88 -13.34
C CYS A 208 8.30 7.59 -14.81
N HIS A 209 7.27 7.35 -15.62
CA HIS A 209 7.43 7.07 -17.05
C HIS A 209 8.32 8.13 -17.72
N GLY A 210 9.30 7.67 -18.49
CA GLY A 210 10.30 8.54 -19.14
C GLY A 210 11.57 8.79 -18.32
N GLN A 211 11.60 8.41 -17.03
CA GLN A 211 12.79 8.52 -16.19
C GLN A 211 13.65 7.24 -16.24
N SER A 212 14.90 7.36 -16.67
CA SER A 212 15.81 6.21 -16.80
C SER A 212 16.27 5.62 -15.46
N SER A 213 16.31 6.42 -14.39
CA SER A 213 16.64 5.96 -13.03
C SER A 213 15.51 5.18 -12.34
N GLY A 214 14.35 5.03 -13.00
CA GLY A 214 13.17 4.40 -12.42
C GLY A 214 12.44 5.29 -11.41
N PRO A 215 11.51 4.72 -10.62
CA PRO A 215 10.61 5.50 -9.77
C PRO A 215 11.32 6.34 -8.71
N ALA A 216 11.08 7.66 -8.73
CA ALA A 216 11.65 8.62 -7.79
C ALA A 216 11.40 8.24 -6.32
N CYS A 217 10.23 7.67 -6.01
CA CYS A 217 9.87 7.26 -4.65
C CYS A 217 10.73 6.12 -4.10
N VAL A 218 11.23 5.24 -4.97
CA VAL A 218 12.17 4.16 -4.61
C VAL A 218 13.59 4.73 -4.48
N GLN A 219 14.00 5.54 -5.45
CA GLN A 219 15.34 6.15 -5.48
C GLN A 219 15.60 7.09 -4.29
N ALA A 220 14.57 7.82 -3.84
CA ALA A 220 14.68 8.75 -2.72
C ALA A 220 14.65 8.06 -1.34
N CYS A 221 14.45 6.74 -1.28
CA CYS A 221 14.40 6.02 -0.01
C CYS A 221 15.81 5.75 0.53
N PRO A 222 16.22 6.39 1.65
CA PRO A 222 17.61 6.30 2.13
C PRO A 222 17.95 4.93 2.73
N THR A 223 16.95 4.16 3.15
CA THR A 223 17.12 2.85 3.79
C THR A 223 16.80 1.68 2.87
N GLY A 224 16.37 1.94 1.63
CA GLY A 224 15.89 0.91 0.73
C GLY A 224 14.54 0.29 1.13
N ALA A 225 13.82 0.89 2.08
CA ALA A 225 12.53 0.39 2.55
C ALA A 225 11.43 0.39 1.48
N ALA A 226 11.43 1.38 0.58
CA ALA A 226 10.41 1.52 -0.45
C ALA A 226 10.83 0.82 -1.74
N ILE A 227 10.04 -0.15 -2.18
CA ILE A 227 10.32 -0.96 -3.37
C ILE A 227 9.10 -1.08 -4.28
N ARG A 228 9.33 -1.17 -5.59
CA ARG A 228 8.32 -1.61 -6.54
C ARG A 228 8.47 -3.10 -6.76
N SER A 229 7.38 -3.83 -6.53
CA SER A 229 7.38 -5.28 -6.52
C SER A 229 6.26 -5.82 -7.41
N THR A 230 6.51 -6.93 -8.08
CA THR A 230 5.47 -7.72 -8.77
C THR A 230 4.81 -8.66 -7.77
N PRO A 231 3.65 -9.27 -8.10
CA PRO A 231 3.02 -10.25 -7.21
C PRO A 231 3.97 -11.38 -6.79
N ASP A 232 4.72 -11.93 -7.75
CA ASP A 232 5.66 -13.03 -7.50
C ASP A 232 6.75 -12.65 -6.49
N THR A 233 7.32 -11.44 -6.62
CA THR A 233 8.36 -10.97 -5.70
C THR A 233 7.78 -10.58 -4.34
N LEU A 234 6.51 -10.18 -4.26
CA LEU A 234 5.85 -9.89 -2.98
C LEU A 234 5.59 -11.13 -2.14
N VAL A 235 5.16 -12.23 -2.75
CA VAL A 235 4.97 -13.50 -2.03
C VAL A 235 6.27 -13.93 -1.36
N ALA A 236 7.40 -13.84 -2.07
CA ALA A 236 8.72 -14.13 -1.51
C ALA A 236 9.06 -13.23 -0.30
N ILE A 237 8.74 -11.93 -0.37
CA ILE A 237 8.96 -10.99 0.74
C ILE A 237 8.11 -11.36 1.97
N PHE A 238 6.85 -11.77 1.76
CA PHE A 238 6.00 -12.22 2.87
C PHE A 238 6.51 -13.51 3.52
N GLU A 239 6.99 -14.46 2.72
CA GLU A 239 7.59 -15.69 3.24
C GLU A 239 8.85 -15.43 4.07
N GLU A 240 9.73 -14.53 3.63
CA GLU A 240 10.91 -14.10 4.41
C GLU A 240 10.54 -13.37 5.70
N SER A 241 9.47 -12.56 5.68
CA SER A 241 8.99 -11.86 6.87
C SER A 241 8.43 -12.80 7.96
N LYS A 242 7.89 -13.98 7.59
CA LYS A 242 7.43 -15.00 8.55
C LYS A 242 8.58 -15.71 9.27
N LEU A 243 9.79 -15.63 8.74
CA LEU A 243 10.97 -16.33 9.27
C LEU A 243 11.78 -15.49 10.27
N LYS A 244 11.48 -14.20 10.40
CA LYS A 244 12.12 -13.27 11.34
C LYS A 244 11.25 -13.05 12.57
#